data_AF-A0A2V2X0G8-F1
#
_entry.id   AF-A0A2V2X0G8-F1
#
_cell.length_a   1.000
_cell.length_b   1.000
_cell.length_c   1.000
_cell.angle_alpha   90.00
_cell.angle_beta   90.00
_cell.angle_gamma   90.00
#
_symmetry.space_group_name_H-M   'P 1'
#
loop_
_entity.id
_entity.type
_entity.pdbx_description
1 polymer ?
#
loop_
_entity_poly.entity_id
_entity_poly.type
_entity_poly.pdbx_seq_one_letter_code
_entity_poly.pdbx_strand_id
1 'polypeptide(L)'
;MSENKATLIEGMTEKTLHSPNTMAEVASLHVANSYIGTGLDNSVENVKPLPEACKRNVTEFDLVAYGKDEFTLSMEKKVMARMFSAFDVTQLGYLEERKIEHMCKYLGRVMNEDDVKQMKSEINAIDGHITFEKFWGWWCSHPEVPAKKDFFSMVSVDFAVPYHQQQLLTRETGELYTPSYRVLYYFRDMETGKELQVSPWHDIPLYVRDLVRTKPASLPMNRYNFICEIPKWTRAKFEIATGEPFNPIKQDIKNGVPRFYKHGDMMWNYGALPQTWESTDVVFEGGYVGDNDPIDAIEIGMTQFKVGQVGAVKVLGILGMIDDGQMDWKVICISHNDPICRFLKDIHDVPKFLPGCLDAIHEWFRVYKICQGGVENKFVFNGEFKDKSFAMKVIDESHYMWGNLRKINKKEEV
;
A
#
# COMPACT_ATOMS: atom_id res chain seq x y z
N MET A 1 -50.34 -28.84 14.81
CA MET A 1 -51.03 -27.91 13.89
C MET A 1 -50.46 -26.54 14.18
N SER A 2 -49.43 -26.18 13.41
CA SER A 2 -49.48 -25.11 12.38
C SER A 2 -49.48 -23.72 13.04
N GLU A 3 -48.54 -22.80 12.82
CA GLU A 3 -47.60 -22.63 11.71
C GLU A 3 -46.50 -21.62 12.12
N ASN A 4 -45.30 -21.87 11.62
CA ASN A 4 -44.14 -20.96 11.61
C ASN A 4 -44.33 -19.84 10.58
N LYS A 5 -43.87 -18.62 10.89
CA LYS A 5 -43.21 -17.72 9.92
C LYS A 5 -42.11 -16.92 10.60
N ALA A 6 -40.89 -17.44 10.53
CA ALA A 6 -39.66 -16.67 10.65
C ALA A 6 -39.18 -16.36 9.22
N THR A 7 -39.01 -15.08 8.91
CA THR A 7 -38.48 -14.62 7.63
C THR A 7 -36.98 -14.36 7.78
N LEU A 8 -36.21 -15.01 6.92
CA LEU A 8 -34.75 -14.95 6.79
C LEU A 8 -34.28 -13.58 6.27
N ILE A 9 -33.20 -13.06 6.85
CA ILE A 9 -32.28 -12.16 6.16
C ILE A 9 -30.90 -12.81 6.25
N GLU A 10 -30.34 -13.12 5.07
CA GLU A 10 -29.09 -13.82 4.85
C GLU A 10 -27.90 -13.00 5.35
N GLY A 11 -27.07 -13.62 6.19
CA GLY A 11 -25.74 -13.13 6.53
C GLY A 11 -24.73 -13.54 5.47
N MET A 12 -24.08 -12.55 4.84
CA MET A 12 -22.82 -12.75 4.14
C MET A 12 -21.73 -13.09 5.15
N THR A 13 -21.44 -14.38 5.32
CA THR A 13 -20.28 -14.84 6.09
C THR A 13 -19.01 -14.83 5.24
N GLU A 14 -17.99 -14.14 5.73
CA GLU A 14 -16.61 -14.18 5.26
C GLU A 14 -16.15 -15.62 5.01
N LYS A 15 -15.74 -15.92 3.77
CA LYS A 15 -15.05 -17.18 3.45
C LYS A 15 -13.63 -17.11 4.03
N THR A 16 -13.49 -17.64 5.23
CA THR A 16 -12.19 -18.01 5.80
C THR A 16 -11.60 -19.12 4.93
N LEU A 17 -10.46 -18.87 4.29
CA LEU A 17 -9.70 -19.87 3.53
C LEU A 17 -9.07 -20.86 4.52
N HIS A 18 -9.77 -21.97 4.78
CA HIS A 18 -9.17 -23.13 5.40
C HIS A 18 -8.52 -24.01 4.32
N SER A 19 -7.37 -24.61 4.67
CA SER A 19 -6.79 -25.68 3.85
C SER A 19 -7.77 -26.86 3.78
N PRO A 20 -8.03 -27.46 2.60
CA PRO A 20 -8.95 -28.58 2.49
C PRO A 20 -8.48 -29.75 3.35
N ASN A 21 -9.36 -30.28 4.21
CA ASN A 21 -9.03 -31.39 5.12
C ASN A 21 -9.58 -32.73 4.61
N THR A 22 -10.29 -32.73 3.48
CA THR A 22 -10.89 -33.93 2.89
C THR A 22 -10.64 -34.02 1.38
N MET A 23 -10.48 -35.23 0.86
CA MET A 23 -10.32 -35.50 -0.58
C MET A 23 -11.52 -34.99 -1.43
N ALA A 24 -12.71 -34.92 -0.84
CA ALA A 24 -13.92 -34.44 -1.50
C ALA A 24 -13.92 -32.91 -1.72
N GLU A 25 -13.35 -32.14 -0.79
CA GLU A 25 -13.17 -30.69 -0.95
C GLU A 25 -12.14 -30.37 -2.03
N VAL A 26 -11.07 -31.18 -2.15
CA VAL A 26 -10.09 -31.08 -3.22
C VAL A 26 -10.73 -31.31 -4.59
N ALA A 27 -11.67 -32.26 -4.71
CA ALA A 27 -12.39 -32.56 -5.94
C ALA A 27 -13.37 -31.44 -6.38
N SER A 28 -13.73 -30.52 -5.47
CA SER A 28 -14.64 -29.39 -5.75
C SER A 28 -13.92 -28.11 -6.16
N LEU A 29 -12.59 -28.06 -6.05
CA LEU A 29 -11.76 -27.04 -6.70
C LEU A 29 -11.77 -27.33 -8.21
N HIS A 30 -11.90 -26.29 -9.03
CA HIS A 30 -12.03 -26.37 -10.49
C HIS A 30 -11.26 -27.55 -11.12
N VAL A 31 -11.94 -28.34 -11.95
CA VAL A 31 -11.34 -29.36 -12.83
C VAL A 31 -10.52 -28.65 -13.90
N ALA A 32 -9.34 -28.14 -13.53
CA ALA A 32 -8.46 -27.36 -14.40
C ALA A 32 -7.14 -28.07 -14.71
N ASN A 33 -6.87 -29.22 -14.10
CA ASN A 33 -5.69 -30.04 -14.41
C ASN A 33 -6.13 -31.29 -15.14
N SER A 34 -5.95 -31.31 -16.46
CA SER A 34 -6.29 -32.49 -17.28
C SER A 34 -5.16 -32.85 -18.23
N TYR A 35 -4.78 -31.91 -19.09
CA TYR A 35 -3.77 -32.13 -20.13
C TYR A 35 -2.95 -30.86 -20.39
N ILE A 36 -1.84 -30.99 -21.10
CA ILE A 36 -1.04 -29.82 -21.52
C ILE A 36 -1.83 -29.02 -22.55
N GLY A 37 -2.31 -27.85 -22.14
CA GLY A 37 -3.07 -26.93 -23.01
C GLY A 37 -2.17 -26.18 -23.98
N THR A 38 -2.74 -25.71 -25.09
CA THR A 38 -2.03 -24.94 -26.11
C THR A 38 -2.07 -23.43 -25.89
N GLY A 39 -2.85 -22.94 -24.91
CA GLY A 39 -3.05 -21.51 -24.66
C GLY A 39 -3.84 -20.76 -25.75
N LEU A 40 -4.49 -21.50 -26.66
CA LEU A 40 -5.39 -21.00 -27.71
C LEU A 40 -6.78 -21.62 -27.53
N ASP A 41 -7.82 -20.91 -27.95
CA ASP A 41 -9.20 -21.38 -27.89
C ASP A 41 -9.36 -22.68 -28.70
N ASN A 42 -9.65 -23.78 -28.02
CA ASN A 42 -9.80 -25.12 -28.61
C ASN A 42 -10.95 -25.88 -27.94
N SER A 43 -11.64 -26.73 -28.71
CA SER A 43 -12.66 -27.64 -28.17
C SER A 43 -12.02 -28.79 -27.38
N VAL A 44 -12.43 -28.97 -26.13
CA VAL A 44 -11.91 -30.02 -25.22
C VAL A 44 -12.31 -31.43 -25.66
N GLU A 45 -13.42 -31.58 -26.38
CA GLU A 45 -14.10 -32.87 -26.60
C GLU A 45 -13.32 -33.88 -27.45
N ASN A 46 -12.31 -33.46 -28.22
CA ASN A 46 -11.56 -34.33 -29.14
C ASN A 46 -10.07 -34.47 -28.80
N VAL A 47 -9.60 -33.93 -27.67
CA VAL A 47 -8.19 -34.01 -27.28
C VAL A 47 -7.93 -35.35 -26.58
N LYS A 48 -7.13 -36.21 -27.21
CA LYS A 48 -6.72 -37.49 -26.60
C LYS A 48 -5.54 -37.26 -25.64
N PRO A 49 -5.67 -37.66 -24.36
CA PRO A 49 -4.57 -37.57 -23.41
C PRO A 49 -3.41 -38.51 -23.78
N LEU A 50 -2.21 -38.20 -23.29
CA LEU A 50 -1.00 -39.00 -23.45
C LEU A 50 -1.26 -40.43 -22.92
N PRO A 51 -0.95 -41.48 -23.70
CA PRO A 51 -1.06 -42.86 -23.26
C PRO A 51 -0.33 -43.14 -21.94
N GLU A 52 0.79 -42.48 -21.71
CA GLU A 52 1.61 -42.57 -20.52
C GLU A 52 0.87 -42.06 -19.28
N ALA A 53 0.12 -40.96 -19.42
CA ALA A 53 -0.74 -40.40 -18.38
C ALA A 53 -1.94 -41.33 -18.12
N CYS A 54 -2.60 -41.80 -19.19
CA CYS A 54 -3.72 -42.74 -19.10
C CYS A 54 -3.34 -44.04 -18.39
N LYS A 55 -2.18 -44.63 -18.75
CA LYS A 55 -1.70 -45.88 -18.17
C LYS A 55 -1.36 -45.75 -16.69
N ARG A 56 -0.91 -44.58 -16.28
CA ARG A 56 -0.55 -44.27 -14.89
C ARG A 56 -1.74 -43.77 -14.07
N ASN A 57 -2.92 -43.62 -14.68
CA ASN A 57 -4.10 -43.01 -14.08
C ASN A 57 -3.79 -41.64 -13.42
N VAL A 58 -2.94 -40.84 -14.07
CA VAL A 58 -2.62 -39.46 -13.67
C VAL A 58 -2.95 -38.50 -14.81
N THR A 59 -3.13 -37.22 -14.50
CA THR A 59 -3.29 -36.17 -15.52
C THR A 59 -1.96 -35.91 -16.21
N GLU A 60 -1.95 -35.33 -17.42
CA GLU A 60 -0.67 -34.95 -18.03
C GLU A 60 -0.01 -33.80 -17.27
N PHE A 61 -0.82 -32.93 -16.65
CA PHE A 61 -0.32 -31.86 -15.79
C PHE A 61 0.46 -32.43 -14.61
N ASP A 62 -0.11 -33.40 -13.89
CA ASP A 62 0.59 -34.01 -12.75
C ASP A 62 1.81 -34.81 -13.20
N LEU A 63 1.72 -35.43 -14.38
CA LEU A 63 2.83 -36.17 -14.96
C LEU A 63 4.02 -35.25 -15.30
N VAL A 64 3.78 -34.06 -15.85
CA VAL A 64 4.86 -33.11 -16.19
C VAL A 64 5.34 -32.33 -14.97
N ALA A 65 4.45 -32.00 -14.03
CA ALA A 65 4.79 -31.15 -12.89
C ALA A 65 5.49 -31.93 -11.76
N TYR A 66 5.10 -33.18 -11.56
CA TYR A 66 5.54 -33.98 -10.41
C TYR A 66 6.18 -35.32 -10.81
N GLY A 67 6.17 -35.68 -12.09
CA GLY A 67 6.93 -36.81 -12.59
C GLY A 67 8.43 -36.62 -12.36
N LYS A 68 9.13 -37.69 -11.97
CA LYS A 68 10.59 -37.66 -11.80
C LYS A 68 11.34 -37.69 -13.13
N ASP A 69 10.70 -38.25 -14.15
CA ASP A 69 11.27 -38.39 -15.48
C ASP A 69 10.76 -37.26 -16.37
N GLU A 70 11.67 -36.72 -17.17
CA GLU A 70 11.32 -35.77 -18.24
C GLU A 70 10.43 -36.44 -19.29
N PHE A 71 9.68 -35.63 -20.02
CA PHE A 71 8.90 -36.12 -21.15
C PHE A 71 9.84 -36.70 -22.21
N THR A 72 9.51 -37.90 -22.68
CA THR A 72 10.25 -38.50 -23.80
C THR A 72 9.97 -37.72 -25.09
N LEU A 73 10.86 -37.84 -26.08
CA LEU A 73 10.65 -37.24 -27.41
C LEU A 73 9.30 -37.63 -28.05
N SER A 74 8.79 -38.83 -27.72
CA SER A 74 7.46 -39.28 -28.18
C SER A 74 6.32 -38.49 -27.52
N MET A 75 6.44 -38.19 -26.22
CA MET A 75 5.47 -37.38 -25.48
C MET A 75 5.52 -35.93 -25.96
N GLU A 76 6.72 -35.36 -26.13
CA GLU A 76 6.92 -34.02 -26.70
C GLU A 76 6.32 -33.92 -28.11
N LYS A 77 6.55 -34.91 -28.99
CA LYS A 77 5.95 -34.95 -30.33
C LYS A 77 4.41 -34.87 -30.28
N LYS A 78 3.77 -35.60 -29.37
CA LYS A 78 2.30 -35.59 -29.21
C LYS A 78 1.78 -34.24 -28.67
N VAL A 79 2.52 -33.58 -27.79
CA VAL A 79 2.19 -32.22 -27.31
C VAL A 79 2.37 -31.21 -28.45
N MET A 80 3.46 -31.30 -29.20
CA MET A 80 3.74 -30.42 -30.34
C MET A 80 2.77 -30.60 -31.50
N ALA A 81 2.26 -31.81 -31.72
CA ALA A 81 1.20 -32.07 -32.69
C ALA A 81 -0.12 -31.37 -32.31
N ARG A 82 -0.47 -31.38 -31.00
CA ARG A 82 -1.63 -30.63 -30.50
C ARG A 82 -1.45 -29.13 -30.69
N MET A 83 -0.25 -28.60 -30.43
CA MET A 83 0.07 -27.20 -30.73
C MET A 83 -0.06 -26.90 -32.22
N PHE A 84 0.51 -27.73 -33.09
CA PHE A 84 0.42 -27.55 -34.54
C PHE A 84 -1.03 -27.50 -35.03
N SER A 85 -1.86 -28.44 -34.56
CA SER A 85 -3.29 -28.48 -34.90
C SER A 85 -4.05 -27.26 -34.39
N ALA A 86 -3.66 -26.68 -33.26
CA ALA A 86 -4.28 -25.45 -32.74
C ALA A 86 -3.99 -24.23 -33.62
N PHE A 87 -2.83 -24.20 -34.28
CA PHE A 87 -2.52 -23.15 -35.26
C PHE A 87 -3.19 -23.39 -36.62
N ASP A 88 -3.54 -24.64 -36.94
CA ASP A 88 -4.30 -25.05 -38.14
C ASP A 88 -5.81 -24.93 -37.88
N VAL A 89 -6.26 -23.70 -37.64
CA VAL A 89 -7.67 -23.37 -37.37
C VAL A 89 -8.63 -23.81 -38.49
N THR A 90 -8.14 -23.94 -39.72
CA THR A 90 -8.89 -24.40 -40.89
C THR A 90 -8.85 -25.91 -41.07
N GLN A 91 -8.08 -26.63 -40.25
CA GLN A 91 -7.93 -28.10 -40.26
C GLN A 91 -7.53 -28.65 -41.63
N LEU A 92 -6.61 -27.97 -42.32
CA LEU A 92 -6.14 -28.33 -43.65
C LEU A 92 -5.06 -29.44 -43.61
N GLY A 93 -4.51 -29.74 -42.44
CA GLY A 93 -3.45 -30.72 -42.23
C GLY A 93 -2.04 -30.16 -42.47
N TYR A 94 -1.93 -28.85 -42.72
CA TYR A 94 -0.68 -28.13 -42.96
C TYR A 94 -0.80 -26.68 -42.48
N LEU A 95 0.35 -26.03 -42.36
CA LEU A 95 0.45 -24.60 -42.08
C LEU A 95 1.27 -23.90 -43.16
N GLU A 96 0.86 -22.68 -43.49
CA GLU A 96 1.68 -21.78 -44.30
C GLU A 96 2.91 -21.32 -43.50
N GLU A 97 3.98 -20.93 -44.20
CA GLU A 97 5.24 -20.47 -43.60
C GLU A 97 5.06 -19.37 -42.54
N ARG A 98 4.15 -18.42 -42.78
CA ARG A 98 3.87 -17.32 -41.84
C ARG A 98 3.27 -17.83 -40.52
N LYS A 99 2.46 -18.88 -40.58
CA LYS A 99 1.88 -19.53 -39.39
C LYS A 99 2.92 -20.32 -38.62
N ILE A 100 3.84 -20.99 -39.32
CA ILE A 100 4.98 -21.68 -38.70
C ILE A 100 5.90 -20.69 -37.99
N GLU A 101 6.22 -19.55 -38.60
CA GLU A 101 7.01 -18.49 -37.96
C GLU A 101 6.36 -18.01 -36.65
N HIS A 102 5.04 -17.74 -36.68
CA HIS A 102 4.30 -17.35 -35.49
C HIS A 102 4.33 -18.45 -34.43
N MET A 103 4.08 -19.70 -34.81
CA MET A 103 4.12 -20.84 -33.89
C MET A 103 5.50 -21.01 -33.25
N CYS A 104 6.60 -20.85 -34.00
CA CYS A 104 7.96 -20.88 -33.45
C CYS A 104 8.17 -19.79 -32.39
N LYS A 105 7.74 -18.54 -32.65
CA LYS A 105 7.81 -17.44 -31.68
C LYS A 105 6.92 -17.70 -30.46
N TYR A 106 5.74 -18.30 -30.66
CA TYR A 106 4.82 -18.70 -29.58
C TYR A 106 5.42 -19.77 -28.66
N LEU A 107 6.15 -20.73 -29.24
CA LEU A 107 6.91 -21.75 -28.52
C LEU A 107 8.19 -21.23 -27.85
N GLY A 108 8.44 -19.91 -27.92
CA GLY A 108 9.57 -19.25 -27.27
C GLY A 108 10.87 -19.26 -28.06
N ARG A 109 10.87 -19.76 -29.31
CA ARG A 109 12.07 -19.76 -30.16
C ARG A 109 12.33 -18.35 -30.70
N VAL A 110 13.56 -17.85 -30.54
CA VAL A 110 13.95 -16.55 -31.11
C VAL A 110 14.19 -16.72 -32.61
N MET A 111 13.27 -16.20 -33.43
CA MET A 111 13.32 -16.28 -34.89
C MET A 111 13.64 -14.90 -35.47
N ASN A 112 14.90 -14.64 -35.82
CA ASN A 112 15.27 -13.45 -36.61
C ASN A 112 15.00 -13.70 -38.11
N GLU A 113 15.15 -12.67 -38.95
CA GLU A 113 14.88 -12.79 -40.39
C GLU A 113 15.72 -13.87 -41.09
N ASP A 114 16.95 -14.10 -40.65
CA ASP A 114 17.85 -15.09 -41.24
C ASP A 114 17.50 -16.50 -40.78
N ASP A 115 17.12 -16.68 -39.52
CA ASP A 115 16.59 -17.96 -39.01
C ASP A 115 15.31 -18.36 -39.75
N VAL A 116 14.44 -17.38 -40.04
CA VAL A 116 13.22 -17.60 -40.83
C VAL A 116 13.55 -18.01 -42.26
N LYS A 117 14.51 -17.34 -42.91
CA LYS A 117 14.97 -17.72 -44.26
C LYS A 117 15.60 -19.13 -44.27
N GLN A 118 16.42 -19.44 -43.26
CA GLN A 118 17.06 -20.74 -43.12
C GLN A 118 16.01 -21.85 -42.95
N MET A 119 15.07 -21.68 -42.03
CA MET A 119 13.95 -22.60 -41.82
C MET A 119 13.19 -22.86 -43.12
N LYS A 120 12.86 -21.81 -43.88
CA LYS A 120 12.16 -21.94 -45.17
C LYS A 120 12.96 -22.77 -46.17
N SER A 121 14.26 -22.50 -46.29
CA SER A 121 15.16 -23.23 -47.18
C SER A 121 15.29 -24.71 -46.79
N GLU A 122 15.33 -25.02 -45.50
CA GLU A 122 15.54 -26.38 -44.99
C GLU A 122 14.28 -27.24 -45.04
N ILE A 123 13.11 -26.65 -44.74
CA ILE A 123 11.83 -27.36 -44.85
C ILE A 123 11.45 -27.61 -46.32
N ASN A 124 11.88 -26.73 -47.23
CA ASN A 124 11.75 -26.86 -48.69
C ASN A 124 10.33 -27.29 -49.13
N ALA A 125 9.31 -26.56 -48.69
CA ALA A 125 7.93 -26.78 -49.08
C ALA A 125 7.66 -26.12 -50.44
N ILE A 126 7.78 -26.88 -51.54
CA ILE A 126 7.62 -26.41 -52.93
C ILE A 126 6.27 -25.72 -53.17
N ASP A 127 5.21 -26.15 -52.48
CA ASP A 127 3.85 -25.61 -52.55
C ASP A 127 3.51 -24.63 -51.42
N GLY A 128 4.46 -24.32 -50.53
CA GLY A 128 4.25 -23.47 -49.35
C GLY A 128 3.51 -24.14 -48.20
N HIS A 129 3.18 -25.44 -48.31
CA HIS A 129 2.47 -26.20 -47.29
C HIS A 129 3.43 -27.01 -46.41
N ILE A 130 3.52 -26.62 -45.14
CA ILE A 130 4.37 -27.30 -44.15
C ILE A 130 3.47 -28.20 -43.31
N THR A 131 3.65 -29.51 -43.42
CA THR A 131 2.93 -30.49 -42.58
C THR A 131 3.59 -30.62 -41.21
N PHE A 132 2.87 -31.18 -40.24
CA PHE A 132 3.43 -31.41 -38.90
C PHE A 132 4.72 -32.25 -38.92
N GLU A 133 4.78 -33.31 -39.73
CA GLU A 133 5.96 -34.18 -39.79
C GLU A 133 7.20 -33.44 -40.34
N LYS A 134 7.02 -32.56 -41.34
CA LYS A 134 8.11 -31.70 -41.84
C LYS A 134 8.57 -30.72 -40.77
N PHE A 135 7.63 -30.05 -40.10
CA PHE A 135 7.92 -29.11 -39.04
C PHE A 135 8.63 -29.79 -37.85
N TRP A 136 8.14 -30.95 -37.39
CA TRP A 136 8.74 -31.69 -36.28
C TRP A 136 10.14 -32.20 -36.63
N GLY A 137 10.34 -32.70 -37.84
CA GLY A 137 11.66 -33.11 -38.33
C GLY A 137 12.67 -31.96 -38.30
N TRP A 138 12.27 -30.78 -38.79
CA TRP A 138 13.09 -29.57 -38.72
C TRP A 138 13.34 -29.11 -37.28
N TRP A 139 12.31 -29.10 -36.43
CA TRP A 139 12.40 -28.67 -35.03
C TRP A 139 13.43 -29.49 -34.24
N CYS A 140 13.43 -30.81 -34.43
CA CYS A 140 14.36 -31.72 -33.76
C CYS A 140 15.80 -31.64 -34.29
N SER A 141 15.99 -31.31 -35.58
CA SER A 141 17.34 -31.19 -36.17
C SER A 141 18.01 -29.85 -35.89
N HIS A 142 17.22 -28.86 -35.46
CA HIS A 142 17.70 -27.53 -35.11
C HIS A 142 17.37 -27.22 -33.64
N PRO A 143 17.94 -27.94 -32.66
CA PRO A 143 17.85 -27.50 -31.27
C PRO A 143 18.45 -26.09 -31.18
N GLU A 144 17.81 -25.17 -30.46
CA GLU A 144 18.35 -23.82 -30.33
C GLU A 144 19.81 -23.87 -29.86
N VAL A 145 20.68 -23.13 -30.56
CA VAL A 145 21.93 -22.66 -29.97
C VAL A 145 21.53 -21.95 -28.69
N PRO A 146 22.11 -22.26 -27.51
CA PRO A 146 21.65 -21.76 -26.20
C PRO A 146 21.25 -20.30 -26.34
N ALA A 147 19.94 -20.04 -26.19
CA ALA A 147 19.27 -18.81 -26.61
C ALA A 147 20.22 -17.62 -26.55
N LYS A 148 20.58 -17.06 -27.71
CA LYS A 148 21.56 -15.97 -27.85
C LYS A 148 21.30 -14.92 -26.78
N LYS A 149 22.08 -14.98 -25.69
CA LYS A 149 21.88 -14.22 -24.45
C LYS A 149 22.23 -12.74 -24.61
N ASP A 150 22.68 -12.34 -25.79
CA ASP A 150 23.19 -11.00 -26.07
C ASP A 150 22.09 -10.03 -26.57
N PHE A 151 20.86 -10.52 -26.80
CA PHE A 151 19.73 -9.67 -27.18
C PHE A 151 18.77 -9.45 -26.00
N PHE A 152 18.63 -8.20 -25.57
CA PHE A 152 17.70 -7.79 -24.52
C PHE A 152 16.67 -6.81 -25.09
N SER A 153 15.39 -7.04 -24.81
CA SER A 153 14.36 -6.05 -25.10
C SER A 153 14.62 -4.80 -24.26
N MET A 154 14.94 -3.69 -24.92
CA MET A 154 15.14 -2.37 -24.30
C MET A 154 13.83 -1.57 -24.22
N VAL A 155 12.67 -2.20 -24.45
CA VAL A 155 11.37 -1.52 -24.35
C VAL A 155 11.12 -1.10 -22.90
N SER A 156 11.04 0.20 -22.68
CA SER A 156 10.73 0.83 -21.39
C SER A 156 9.76 1.99 -21.61
N VAL A 157 9.09 2.39 -20.52
CA VAL A 157 8.24 3.60 -20.51
C VAL A 157 9.07 4.90 -20.44
N ASP A 158 10.36 4.79 -20.10
CA ASP A 158 11.28 5.92 -19.92
C ASP A 158 10.68 7.06 -19.08
N PHE A 159 10.12 6.69 -17.92
CA PHE A 159 9.55 7.63 -16.95
C PHE A 159 10.64 8.43 -16.22
N ALA A 160 11.27 9.35 -16.94
CA ALA A 160 12.38 10.19 -16.49
C ALA A 160 11.88 11.37 -15.63
N VAL A 161 11.69 11.11 -14.33
CA VAL A 161 11.28 12.10 -13.32
C VAL A 161 12.36 12.26 -12.24
N PRO A 162 13.50 12.90 -12.55
CA PRO A 162 14.56 13.08 -11.58
C PRO A 162 14.09 14.00 -10.45
N TYR A 163 14.50 13.66 -9.22
CA TYR A 163 14.29 14.49 -8.04
C TYR A 163 15.48 14.29 -7.11
N HIS A 164 15.82 15.31 -6.32
CA HIS A 164 16.84 15.19 -5.27
C HIS A 164 16.20 14.69 -3.98
N GLN A 165 16.68 13.58 -3.44
CA GLN A 165 16.19 13.07 -2.17
C GLN A 165 16.61 14.00 -1.03
N GLN A 166 15.67 14.31 -0.15
CA GLN A 166 15.93 15.13 1.05
C GLN A 166 15.94 14.24 2.29
N GLN A 167 17.01 14.34 3.09
CA GLN A 167 17.08 13.75 4.43
C GLN A 167 16.67 14.79 5.45
N LEU A 168 15.62 14.51 6.23
CA LEU A 168 15.22 15.34 7.35
C LEU A 168 16.24 15.21 8.49
N LEU A 169 16.66 16.35 9.03
CA LEU A 169 17.54 16.46 10.19
C LEU A 169 16.88 17.34 11.25
N THR A 170 17.15 17.04 12.52
CA THR A 170 16.71 17.84 13.67
C THR A 170 17.92 18.28 14.50
N ARG A 171 17.90 19.51 15.02
CA ARG A 171 18.92 20.04 15.92
C ARG A 171 18.27 20.70 17.12
N GLU A 172 18.64 20.26 18.31
CA GLU A 172 18.28 20.96 19.55
C GLU A 172 19.22 22.14 19.77
N THR A 173 18.68 23.26 20.23
CA THR A 173 19.42 24.47 20.59
C THR A 173 18.85 25.06 21.87
N GLY A 174 19.64 25.86 22.58
CA GLY A 174 19.27 26.38 23.89
C GLY A 174 19.27 25.31 24.98
N GLU A 175 18.68 25.65 26.12
CA GLU A 175 18.64 24.80 27.31
C GLU A 175 17.20 24.34 27.59
N LEU A 176 17.01 23.02 27.70
CA LEU A 176 15.71 22.42 28.04
C LEU A 176 15.17 23.00 29.36
N TYR A 177 13.85 23.21 29.45
CA TYR A 177 13.17 23.88 30.57
C TYR A 177 13.39 25.39 30.66
N THR A 178 13.97 26.01 29.61
CA THR A 178 14.13 27.46 29.52
C THR A 178 13.47 28.02 28.24
N PRO A 179 13.20 29.34 28.18
CA PRO A 179 12.70 29.99 26.96
C PRO A 179 13.59 29.84 25.72
N SER A 180 14.87 29.48 25.89
CA SER A 180 15.83 29.34 24.79
C SER A 180 15.72 28.02 24.04
N TYR A 181 15.06 26.99 24.61
CA TYR A 181 14.99 25.68 23.99
C TYR A 181 14.24 25.71 22.66
N ARG A 182 14.89 25.22 21.59
CA ARG A 182 14.27 25.03 20.27
C ARG A 182 14.72 23.72 19.63
N VAL A 183 13.81 23.07 18.91
CA VAL A 183 14.15 22.02 17.94
C VAL A 183 14.00 22.58 16.53
N LEU A 184 15.13 22.70 15.83
CA LEU A 184 15.22 23.22 14.47
C LEU A 184 15.22 22.07 13.47
N TYR A 185 14.65 22.29 12.28
CA TYR A 185 14.53 21.30 11.21
C TYR A 185 15.32 21.71 9.98
N TYR A 186 15.95 20.73 9.32
CA TYR A 186 16.71 20.94 8.10
C TYR A 186 16.42 19.82 7.10
N PHE A 187 16.44 20.17 5.80
CA PHE A 187 16.63 19.19 4.74
C PHE A 187 18.09 19.20 4.32
N ARG A 188 18.70 18.00 4.30
CA ARG A 188 19.95 17.75 3.59
C ARG A 188 19.62 17.14 2.24
N ASP A 189 19.97 17.86 1.19
CA ASP A 189 19.93 17.35 -0.18
C ASP A 189 20.98 16.24 -0.31
N MET A 190 20.56 15.03 -0.64
CA MET A 190 21.40 13.83 -0.61
C MET A 190 22.39 13.77 -1.79
N GLU A 191 22.12 14.52 -2.85
CA GLU A 191 22.93 14.59 -4.07
C GLU A 191 24.03 15.64 -3.94
N THR A 192 23.73 16.80 -3.35
CA THR A 192 24.65 17.93 -3.20
C THR A 192 25.26 18.04 -1.81
N GLY A 193 24.67 17.39 -0.81
CA GLY A 193 25.06 17.49 0.61
C GLY A 193 24.70 18.82 1.28
N LYS A 194 24.04 19.75 0.57
CA LYS A 194 23.67 21.06 1.11
C LYS A 194 22.53 20.92 2.12
N GLU A 195 22.62 21.69 3.20
CA GLU A 195 21.58 21.75 4.21
C GLU A 195 20.84 23.09 4.14
N LEU A 196 19.52 23.03 4.20
CA LEU A 196 18.63 24.18 4.26
C LEU A 196 17.72 24.03 5.47
N GLN A 197 17.56 25.09 6.25
CA GLN A 197 16.59 25.12 7.32
C GLN A 197 15.18 25.11 6.72
N VAL A 198 14.28 24.35 7.33
CA VAL A 198 12.91 24.17 6.88
C VAL A 198 11.93 24.30 8.03
N SER A 199 10.68 24.57 7.71
CA SER A 199 9.56 24.55 8.65
C SER A 199 9.01 23.13 8.78
N PRO A 200 8.92 22.58 10.01
CA PRO A 200 8.24 21.30 10.22
C PRO A 200 6.75 21.38 9.86
N TRP A 201 6.14 22.55 10.03
CA TRP A 201 4.72 22.75 9.69
C TRP A 201 4.49 22.81 8.18
N HIS A 202 5.34 23.49 7.43
CA HIS A 202 5.06 23.77 6.02
C HIS A 202 5.78 22.86 5.02
N ASP A 203 6.97 22.37 5.34
CA ASP A 203 7.86 21.74 4.36
C ASP A 203 7.92 20.21 4.50
N ILE A 204 7.61 19.68 5.69
CA ILE A 204 7.43 18.23 5.85
C ILE A 204 6.10 17.85 5.19
N PRO A 205 6.10 16.91 4.23
CA PRO A 205 4.88 16.57 3.52
C PRO A 205 3.89 15.86 4.45
N LEU A 206 2.61 16.26 4.44
CA LEU A 206 1.55 15.57 5.18
C LEU A 206 1.45 14.11 4.74
N TYR A 207 1.33 13.87 3.43
CA TYR A 207 1.21 12.55 2.84
C TYR A 207 2.57 11.99 2.45
N VAL A 208 2.88 10.77 2.89
CA VAL A 208 4.10 10.05 2.48
C VAL A 208 3.78 9.20 1.24
N ARG A 209 4.14 9.72 0.07
CA ARG A 209 3.83 9.09 -1.23
C ARG A 209 5.09 8.49 -1.85
N ASP A 210 5.00 7.22 -2.22
CA ASP A 210 6.04 6.54 -3.01
C ASP A 210 5.95 7.05 -4.46
N LEU A 211 7.06 7.48 -5.07
CA LEU A 211 7.08 7.99 -6.46
C LEU A 211 6.49 6.97 -7.44
N VAL A 212 6.89 5.70 -7.28
CA VAL A 212 6.30 4.55 -7.96
C VAL A 212 5.73 3.63 -6.90
N ARG A 213 4.42 3.70 -6.69
CA ARG A 213 3.72 2.91 -5.67
C ARG A 213 3.61 1.45 -6.11
N THR A 214 4.34 0.56 -5.43
CA THR A 214 4.35 -0.90 -5.71
C THR A 214 3.36 -1.69 -4.86
N LYS A 215 2.77 -1.08 -3.83
CA LYS A 215 1.70 -1.72 -3.04
C LYS A 215 0.46 -1.93 -3.92
N PRO A 216 -0.32 -3.01 -3.70
CA PRO A 216 -1.50 -3.30 -4.50
C PRO A 216 -2.44 -2.09 -4.61
N ALA A 217 -2.99 -1.86 -5.80
CA ALA A 217 -3.95 -0.77 -6.04
C ALA A 217 -5.23 -0.91 -5.20
N SER A 218 -5.60 -2.16 -4.84
CA SER A 218 -6.73 -2.47 -3.97
C SER A 218 -6.54 -2.03 -2.51
N LEU A 219 -5.30 -1.74 -2.08
CA LEU A 219 -5.02 -1.19 -0.77
C LEU A 219 -5.05 0.34 -0.84
N PRO A 220 -5.93 1.06 -0.13
CA PRO A 220 -5.91 2.52 -0.10
C PRO A 220 -4.61 3.08 0.49
N MET A 221 -4.25 4.33 0.14
CA MET A 221 -3.14 5.02 0.79
C MET A 221 -3.55 5.48 2.19
N ASN A 222 -2.72 5.17 3.18
CA ASN A 222 -2.88 5.65 4.55
C ASN A 222 -1.50 5.68 5.20
N ARG A 223 -0.74 6.73 4.87
CA ARG A 223 0.61 6.96 5.37
C ARG A 223 0.85 8.47 5.45
N TYR A 224 0.91 8.96 6.69
CA TYR A 224 1.03 10.36 7.01
C TYR A 224 2.32 10.59 7.80
N ASN A 225 2.91 11.77 7.71
CA ASN A 225 3.94 12.17 8.67
C ASN A 225 3.27 12.68 9.96
N PHE A 226 3.83 12.31 11.10
CA PHE A 226 3.47 12.78 12.43
C PHE A 226 4.68 13.46 13.06
N ILE A 227 4.49 14.61 13.69
CA ILE A 227 5.53 15.34 14.42
C ILE A 227 5.22 15.20 15.90
N CYS A 228 6.08 14.48 16.64
CA CYS A 228 5.94 14.34 18.08
C CYS A 228 6.31 15.65 18.77
N GLU A 229 5.42 16.18 19.61
CA GLU A 229 5.69 17.36 20.44
C GLU A 229 5.89 16.93 21.90
N ILE A 230 4.99 16.09 22.43
CA ILE A 230 5.03 15.59 23.80
C ILE A 230 5.24 14.07 23.75
N PRO A 231 6.46 13.59 24.06
CA PRO A 231 6.78 12.16 24.12
C PRO A 231 5.87 11.37 25.04
N LYS A 232 5.57 10.12 24.65
CA LYS A 232 4.92 9.12 25.50
C LYS A 232 5.55 9.09 26.89
N TRP A 233 4.74 9.05 27.94
CA TRP A 233 5.15 9.04 29.36
C TRP A 233 5.89 10.31 29.82
N THR A 234 5.60 11.44 29.21
CA THR A 234 6.09 12.75 29.68
C THR A 234 4.94 13.74 29.79
N ARG A 235 5.15 14.83 30.53
CA ARG A 235 4.13 15.86 30.79
C ARG A 235 4.58 17.28 30.47
N ALA A 236 5.82 17.48 30.04
CA ALA A 236 6.32 18.79 29.63
C ALA A 236 5.66 19.19 28.30
N LYS A 237 5.13 20.40 28.23
CA LYS A 237 4.45 20.88 27.02
C LYS A 237 5.47 21.46 26.04
N PHE A 238 5.46 20.94 24.83
CA PHE A 238 6.15 21.49 23.67
C PHE A 238 5.14 21.69 22.56
N GLU A 239 5.44 22.63 21.66
CA GLU A 239 4.56 22.98 20.55
C GLU A 239 5.38 23.50 19.36
N ILE A 240 4.88 23.30 18.15
CA ILE A 240 5.33 24.02 16.96
C ILE A 240 5.09 25.52 17.19
N ALA A 241 6.14 26.33 17.06
CA ALA A 241 6.03 27.78 17.16
C ALA A 241 5.43 28.36 15.86
N THR A 242 4.11 28.31 15.72
CA THR A 242 3.37 28.78 14.51
C THR A 242 3.66 30.24 14.15
N GLY A 243 4.00 31.08 15.14
CA GLY A 243 4.38 32.49 14.95
C GLY A 243 5.88 32.78 14.78
N GLU A 244 6.78 31.79 14.88
CA GLU A 244 8.23 32.01 14.72
C GLU A 244 8.72 31.62 13.31
N PRO A 245 9.70 32.32 12.72
CA PRO A 245 10.29 31.94 11.43
C PRO A 245 10.82 30.50 11.46
N PHE A 246 10.55 29.75 10.39
CA PHE A 246 10.85 28.30 10.27
C PHE A 246 10.14 27.41 11.29
N ASN A 247 9.17 27.92 12.05
CA ASN A 247 8.30 27.18 12.97
C ASN A 247 8.99 26.07 13.78
N PRO A 248 10.11 26.37 14.48
CA PRO A 248 10.77 25.38 15.31
C PRO A 248 9.83 24.88 16.41
N ILE A 249 10.10 23.72 16.99
CA ILE A 249 9.43 23.36 18.24
C ILE A 249 10.05 24.18 19.36
N LYS A 250 9.21 24.72 20.24
CA LYS A 250 9.60 25.40 21.48
C LYS A 250 8.94 24.69 22.67
N GLN A 251 9.44 24.98 23.86
CA GLN A 251 8.73 24.61 25.09
C GLN A 251 7.68 25.67 25.43
N ASP A 252 6.50 25.26 25.89
CA ASP A 252 5.49 26.20 26.39
C ASP A 252 5.99 26.78 27.72
N ILE A 253 6.41 28.05 27.69
CA ILE A 253 6.85 28.80 28.86
C ILE A 253 5.87 29.95 29.08
N LYS A 254 5.27 30.02 30.28
CA LYS A 254 4.45 31.16 30.71
C LYS A 254 5.09 31.84 31.90
N ASN A 255 5.31 33.16 31.81
CA ASN A 255 5.95 33.98 32.85
C ASN A 255 7.33 33.42 33.30
N GLY A 256 8.11 32.91 32.36
CA GLY A 256 9.44 32.32 32.64
C GLY A 256 9.41 30.90 33.25
N VAL A 257 8.23 30.31 33.45
CA VAL A 257 8.08 28.97 34.04
C VAL A 257 7.61 27.97 32.97
N PRO A 258 8.32 26.84 32.80
CA PRO A 258 7.88 25.79 31.88
C PRO A 258 6.56 25.17 32.31
N ARG A 259 5.67 24.97 31.34
CA ARG A 259 4.37 24.39 31.57
C ARG A 259 4.41 22.87 31.44
N PHE A 260 3.61 22.25 32.31
CA PHE A 260 3.45 20.81 32.37
C PHE A 260 1.97 20.50 32.52
N TYR A 261 1.50 19.39 31.94
CA TYR A 261 0.23 18.81 32.31
C TYR A 261 0.25 18.43 33.79
N LYS A 262 -0.66 19.01 34.58
CA LYS A 262 -0.74 18.75 36.02
C LYS A 262 -1.51 17.48 36.34
N HIS A 263 -2.39 17.06 35.44
CA HIS A 263 -3.21 15.85 35.59
C HIS A 263 -2.35 14.59 35.72
N GLY A 264 -1.35 14.47 34.85
CA GLY A 264 -0.48 13.31 34.75
C GLY A 264 0.36 13.36 33.48
N ASP A 265 1.11 12.29 33.24
CA ASP A 265 1.85 12.12 31.99
C ASP A 265 0.92 11.81 30.82
N MET A 266 1.31 12.28 29.64
CA MET A 266 0.68 11.87 28.39
C MET A 266 1.08 10.43 28.11
N MET A 267 0.12 9.52 27.99
CA MET A 267 0.39 8.07 27.93
C MET A 267 0.74 7.56 26.53
N TRP A 268 0.70 8.43 25.52
CA TRP A 268 0.97 8.17 24.11
C TRP A 268 1.85 9.28 23.55
N ASN A 269 2.45 9.09 22.37
CA ASN A 269 3.14 10.21 21.73
C ASN A 269 2.06 11.18 21.22
N TYR A 270 2.19 12.44 21.60
CA TYR A 270 1.27 13.50 21.22
C TYR A 270 1.99 14.54 20.39
N GLY A 271 1.31 15.09 19.40
CA GLY A 271 1.81 16.19 18.59
C GLY A 271 0.88 16.43 17.42
N ALA A 272 1.42 16.85 16.28
CA ALA A 272 0.62 17.36 15.18
C ALA A 272 0.92 16.69 13.83
N LEU A 273 0.00 16.87 12.88
CA LEU A 273 0.25 16.53 11.47
C LEU A 273 0.72 17.78 10.70
N PRO A 274 1.82 17.71 9.92
CA PRO A 274 2.29 18.86 9.16
C PRO A 274 1.33 19.21 8.03
N GLN A 275 1.43 20.43 7.51
CA GLN A 275 0.60 20.95 6.42
C GLN A 275 -0.91 20.85 6.67
N THR A 276 -1.34 21.02 7.91
CA THR A 276 -2.74 21.10 8.33
C THR A 276 -2.96 22.40 9.11
N TRP A 277 -4.21 22.86 9.21
CA TRP A 277 -4.56 24.07 9.96
C TRP A 277 -6.07 24.08 10.26
N GLU A 278 -6.42 24.10 11.54
CA GLU A 278 -7.80 24.21 12.02
C GLU A 278 -8.21 25.68 12.08
N SER A 279 -8.74 26.20 10.98
CA SER A 279 -9.07 27.62 10.83
C SER A 279 -10.15 28.10 11.80
N THR A 280 -9.94 29.27 12.41
CA THR A 280 -10.96 29.98 13.20
C THR A 280 -12.07 30.62 12.36
N ASP A 281 -11.88 30.72 11.04
CA ASP A 281 -12.85 31.29 10.10
C ASP A 281 -13.81 30.25 9.51
N VAL A 282 -13.54 28.96 9.74
CA VAL A 282 -14.35 27.84 9.26
C VAL A 282 -15.21 27.31 10.41
N VAL A 283 -16.49 27.09 10.13
CA VAL A 283 -17.43 26.48 11.07
C VAL A 283 -17.48 24.98 10.82
N PHE A 284 -17.12 24.21 11.84
CA PHE A 284 -17.16 22.76 11.89
C PHE A 284 -18.51 22.23 12.39
N GLU A 285 -18.65 20.90 12.39
CA GLU A 285 -19.80 20.22 12.96
C GLU A 285 -20.04 20.64 14.41
N GLY A 286 -21.31 20.81 14.77
CA GLY A 286 -21.70 21.35 16.08
C GLY A 286 -21.63 22.87 16.19
N GLY A 287 -21.23 23.58 15.13
CA GLY A 287 -21.23 25.05 15.09
C GLY A 287 -20.01 25.70 15.73
N TYR A 288 -18.93 24.94 15.91
CA TYR A 288 -17.68 25.39 16.51
C TYR A 288 -16.67 25.84 15.44
N VAL A 289 -15.71 26.69 15.83
CA VAL A 289 -14.60 27.14 14.96
C VAL A 289 -13.32 26.43 15.34
N GLY A 290 -12.31 26.40 14.46
CA GLY A 290 -11.02 25.77 14.77
C GLY A 290 -10.23 26.53 15.85
N ASP A 291 -9.15 25.91 16.32
CA ASP A 291 -8.27 26.44 17.38
C ASP A 291 -7.07 27.26 16.86
N ASN A 292 -6.94 27.39 15.52
CA ASN A 292 -5.87 28.09 14.81
C ASN A 292 -4.51 27.37 14.75
N ASP A 293 -4.44 26.10 15.14
CA ASP A 293 -3.21 25.30 15.14
C ASP A 293 -3.26 24.18 14.09
N PRO A 294 -2.12 23.51 13.80
CA PRO A 294 -2.13 22.28 13.01
C PRO A 294 -2.93 21.18 13.74
N ILE A 295 -3.56 20.27 13.00
CA ILE A 295 -4.43 19.25 13.61
C ILE A 295 -3.64 18.32 14.54
N ASP A 296 -4.20 18.09 15.72
CA ASP A 296 -3.61 17.27 16.77
C ASP A 296 -3.74 15.76 16.49
N ALA A 297 -2.74 15.00 16.93
CA ALA A 297 -2.63 13.57 16.73
C ALA A 297 -2.04 12.85 17.95
N ILE A 298 -2.54 11.63 18.17
CA ILE A 298 -2.15 10.71 19.24
C ILE A 298 -1.67 9.42 18.59
N GLU A 299 -0.37 9.17 18.68
CA GLU A 299 0.26 7.95 18.16
C GLU A 299 0.31 6.89 19.26
N ILE A 300 -0.43 5.79 19.05
CA ILE A 300 -0.75 4.82 20.11
C ILE A 300 0.22 3.63 20.21
N GLY A 301 1.28 3.61 19.41
CA GLY A 301 2.28 2.56 19.42
C GLY A 301 3.02 2.44 20.75
N MET A 302 3.78 1.35 20.87
CA MET A 302 4.50 1.04 22.11
C MET A 302 5.77 1.89 22.30
N THR A 303 6.32 2.42 21.22
CA THR A 303 7.63 3.11 21.21
C THR A 303 7.47 4.59 21.54
N GLN A 304 8.22 5.09 22.53
CA GLN A 304 8.33 6.52 22.80
C GLN A 304 9.12 7.24 21.69
N PHE A 305 8.59 8.34 21.18
CA PHE A 305 9.27 9.27 20.27
C PHE A 305 9.99 10.36 21.07
N LYS A 306 11.03 10.96 20.50
CA LYS A 306 11.66 12.17 21.08
C LYS A 306 10.88 13.43 20.72
N VAL A 307 11.09 14.52 21.47
CA VAL A 307 10.57 15.85 21.11
C VAL A 307 11.05 16.21 19.70
N GLY A 308 10.11 16.56 18.84
CA GLY A 308 10.32 16.90 17.44
C GLY A 308 10.64 15.75 16.50
N GLN A 309 10.64 14.50 16.98
CA GLN A 309 10.83 13.35 16.12
C GLN A 309 9.65 13.23 15.14
N VAL A 310 10.00 12.99 13.88
CA VAL A 310 9.03 12.77 12.80
C VAL A 310 8.99 11.31 12.42
N GLY A 311 7.79 10.75 12.25
CA GLY A 311 7.63 9.36 11.84
C GLY A 311 6.39 9.14 10.99
N ALA A 312 6.45 8.13 10.12
CA ALA A 312 5.32 7.74 9.30
C ALA A 312 4.29 6.97 10.13
N VAL A 313 3.05 7.46 10.16
CA VAL A 313 1.91 6.88 10.88
C VAL A 313 0.78 6.48 9.94
N LYS A 314 -0.08 5.59 10.44
CA LYS A 314 -1.35 5.19 9.84
C LYS A 314 -2.48 5.77 10.68
N VAL A 315 -3.40 6.48 10.05
CA VAL A 315 -4.62 7.02 10.68
C VAL A 315 -5.61 5.88 10.89
N LEU A 316 -6.19 5.82 12.09
CA LEU A 316 -7.15 4.79 12.51
C LEU A 316 -8.53 5.38 12.80
N GLY A 317 -8.60 6.61 13.30
CA GLY A 317 -9.85 7.29 13.64
C GLY A 317 -9.58 8.69 14.21
N ILE A 318 -10.60 9.31 14.81
CA ILE A 318 -10.50 10.67 15.37
C ILE A 318 -11.51 10.87 16.51
N LEU A 319 -11.15 11.66 17.50
CA LEU A 319 -12.04 12.10 18.59
C LEU A 319 -12.22 13.62 18.52
N GLY A 320 -13.46 14.10 18.54
CA GLY A 320 -13.76 15.54 18.48
C GLY A 320 -14.01 16.12 19.86
N MET A 321 -13.00 16.77 20.43
CA MET A 321 -13.10 17.51 21.69
C MET A 321 -13.51 18.96 21.41
N ILE A 322 -14.24 19.56 22.33
CA ILE A 322 -14.51 21.00 22.35
C ILE A 322 -13.66 21.61 23.47
N ASP A 323 -12.71 22.45 23.09
CA ASP A 323 -11.82 23.17 24.00
C ASP A 323 -12.18 24.66 23.97
N ASP A 324 -12.71 25.20 25.08
CA ASP A 324 -13.05 26.62 25.24
C ASP A 324 -13.91 27.22 24.11
N GLY A 325 -14.78 26.39 23.50
CA GLY A 325 -15.66 26.79 22.40
C GLY A 325 -15.04 26.67 21.01
N GLN A 326 -13.89 26.01 20.89
CA GLN A 326 -13.22 25.67 19.64
C GLN A 326 -13.27 24.16 19.42
N MET A 327 -13.37 23.75 18.16
CA MET A 327 -13.21 22.37 17.73
C MET A 327 -11.75 22.00 17.83
N ASP A 328 -11.46 20.95 18.59
CA ASP A 328 -10.13 20.46 18.85
C ASP A 328 -10.08 18.95 18.56
N TRP A 329 -9.74 18.63 17.31
CA TRP A 329 -9.72 17.26 16.81
C TRP A 329 -8.47 16.50 17.28
N LYS A 330 -8.66 15.29 17.81
CA LYS A 330 -7.58 14.37 18.19
C LYS A 330 -7.54 13.16 17.27
N VAL A 331 -6.69 13.19 16.26
CA VAL A 331 -6.48 12.06 15.34
C VAL A 331 -5.85 10.89 16.08
N ILE A 332 -6.44 9.70 15.96
CA ILE A 332 -5.86 8.47 16.48
C ILE A 332 -5.07 7.79 15.37
N CYS A 333 -3.77 7.62 15.59
CA CYS A 333 -2.89 7.01 14.62
C CYS A 333 -1.91 6.02 15.28
N ILE A 334 -1.21 5.24 14.47
CA ILE A 334 -0.15 4.34 14.93
C ILE A 334 1.03 4.37 13.97
N SER A 335 2.25 4.34 14.49
CA SER A 335 3.48 4.24 13.71
C SER A 335 3.44 3.04 12.76
N HIS A 336 3.86 3.23 11.50
CA HIS A 336 4.02 2.13 10.55
C HIS A 336 5.08 1.11 10.99
N ASN A 337 5.98 1.50 11.90
CA ASN A 337 7.02 0.64 12.45
C ASN A 337 6.59 -0.13 13.71
N ASP A 338 5.39 0.10 14.22
CA ASP A 338 4.90 -0.63 15.38
C ASP A 338 4.55 -2.10 15.01
N PRO A 339 4.90 -3.10 15.84
CA PRO A 339 4.65 -4.51 15.55
C PRO A 339 3.19 -4.86 15.24
N ILE A 340 2.23 -4.16 15.85
CA ILE A 340 0.81 -4.43 15.65
C ILE A 340 0.15 -3.56 14.58
N CYS A 341 0.87 -2.58 14.01
CA CYS A 341 0.33 -1.68 13.00
C CYS A 341 -0.31 -2.42 11.83
N ARG A 342 0.28 -3.55 11.39
CA ARG A 342 -0.28 -4.33 10.27
C ARG A 342 -1.68 -4.91 10.54
N PHE A 343 -2.04 -5.11 11.81
CA PHE A 343 -3.32 -5.72 12.22
C PHE A 343 -4.40 -4.68 12.48
N LEU A 344 -4.03 -3.45 12.88
CA LEU A 344 -4.98 -2.35 13.03
C LEU A 344 -5.36 -1.79 11.64
N LYS A 345 -6.58 -2.10 11.19
CA LYS A 345 -7.12 -1.66 9.91
C LYS A 345 -8.03 -0.45 10.05
N ASP A 346 -8.71 -0.31 11.18
CA ASP A 346 -9.63 0.78 11.51
C ASP A 346 -9.70 1.02 13.01
N ILE A 347 -10.45 2.05 13.44
CA ILE A 347 -10.61 2.41 14.86
C ILE A 347 -11.15 1.25 15.70
N HIS A 348 -12.04 0.43 15.12
CA HIS A 348 -12.68 -0.70 15.80
C HIS A 348 -11.73 -1.86 16.12
N ASP A 349 -10.53 -1.89 15.51
CA ASP A 349 -9.52 -2.89 15.84
C ASP A 349 -8.73 -2.50 17.10
N VAL A 350 -8.70 -1.21 17.46
CA VAL A 350 -7.93 -0.74 18.62
C VAL A 350 -8.37 -1.45 19.91
N PRO A 351 -9.66 -1.54 20.28
CA PRO A 351 -10.07 -2.24 21.50
C PRO A 351 -9.76 -3.75 21.49
N LYS A 352 -9.57 -4.37 20.31
CA LYS A 352 -9.28 -5.81 20.18
C LYS A 352 -7.82 -6.13 20.53
N PHE A 353 -6.90 -5.24 20.16
CA PHE A 353 -5.45 -5.45 20.35
C PHE A 353 -4.85 -4.59 21.46
N LEU A 354 -5.48 -3.45 21.78
CA LEU A 354 -5.11 -2.49 22.81
C LEU A 354 -6.33 -2.19 23.70
N PRO A 355 -6.83 -3.17 24.48
CA PRO A 355 -8.02 -3.01 25.31
C PRO A 355 -7.84 -1.87 26.31
N GLY A 356 -8.87 -1.02 26.45
CA GLY A 356 -8.87 0.16 27.32
C GLY A 356 -8.11 1.38 26.78
N CYS A 357 -7.42 1.27 25.64
CA CYS A 357 -6.66 2.38 25.06
C CYS A 357 -7.56 3.58 24.71
N LEU A 358 -8.63 3.35 23.94
CA LEU A 358 -9.55 4.42 23.55
C LEU A 358 -10.28 5.03 24.75
N ASP A 359 -10.69 4.20 25.71
CA ASP A 359 -11.36 4.67 26.94
C ASP A 359 -10.43 5.58 27.76
N ALA A 360 -9.16 5.19 27.90
CA ALA A 360 -8.16 5.98 28.60
C ALA A 360 -7.84 7.30 27.87
N ILE A 361 -7.78 7.29 26.52
CA ILE A 361 -7.60 8.52 25.73
C ILE A 361 -8.76 9.46 25.99
N HIS A 362 -9.99 8.97 25.79
CA HIS A 362 -11.20 9.76 25.99
C HIS A 362 -11.24 10.36 27.41
N GLU A 363 -11.02 9.53 28.43
CA GLU A 363 -11.08 9.98 29.82
C GLU A 363 -9.99 11.00 30.16
N TRP A 364 -8.76 10.79 29.70
CA TRP A 364 -7.66 11.74 29.93
C TRP A 364 -8.02 13.12 29.37
N PHE A 365 -8.49 13.19 28.12
CA PHE A 365 -8.90 14.45 27.50
C PHE A 365 -10.16 15.04 28.13
N ARG A 366 -11.07 14.22 28.67
CA ARG A 366 -12.25 14.71 29.38
C ARG A 366 -11.88 15.46 30.65
N VAL A 367 -10.92 14.98 31.44
CA VAL A 367 -10.70 15.44 32.82
C VAL A 367 -9.42 16.21 33.07
N TYR A 368 -8.48 16.31 32.11
CA TYR A 368 -7.14 16.84 32.41
C TYR A 368 -7.12 18.27 32.98
N LYS A 369 -8.11 19.11 32.65
CA LYS A 369 -8.22 20.49 33.15
C LYS A 369 -8.77 20.58 34.59
N ILE A 370 -9.46 19.55 35.09
CA ILE A 370 -10.13 19.57 36.40
C ILE A 370 -9.15 19.84 37.53
N CYS A 371 -7.97 19.21 37.49
CA CYS A 371 -6.93 19.38 38.50
C CYS A 371 -6.34 20.81 38.56
N GLN A 372 -6.65 21.65 37.57
CA GLN A 372 -6.22 23.05 37.49
C GLN A 372 -7.38 24.03 37.68
N GLY A 373 -8.52 23.56 38.22
CA GLY A 373 -9.71 24.37 38.45
C GLY A 373 -10.62 24.54 37.22
N GLY A 374 -10.31 23.84 36.12
CA GLY A 374 -11.21 23.76 34.97
C GLY A 374 -12.38 22.80 35.19
N VAL A 375 -13.20 22.63 34.16
CA VAL A 375 -14.32 21.67 34.12
C VAL A 375 -13.99 20.52 33.16
N GLU A 376 -14.88 19.53 33.08
CA GLU A 376 -14.77 18.51 32.05
C GLU A 376 -14.91 19.11 30.64
N ASN A 377 -14.05 18.67 29.72
CA ASN A 377 -14.19 19.01 28.31
C ASN A 377 -15.41 18.29 27.72
N LYS A 378 -16.01 18.89 26.70
CA LYS A 378 -17.15 18.32 25.96
C LYS A 378 -16.68 17.71 24.66
N PHE A 379 -17.50 16.86 24.06
CA PHE A 379 -17.17 16.17 22.81
C PHE A 379 -18.36 16.24 21.85
N VAL A 380 -18.08 16.37 20.56
CA VAL A 380 -19.08 16.08 19.52
C VAL A 380 -19.33 14.58 19.44
N PHE A 381 -20.41 14.19 18.75
CA PHE A 381 -20.78 12.78 18.56
C PHE A 381 -20.84 11.97 19.86
N ASN A 382 -21.20 12.61 20.97
CA ASN A 382 -21.26 11.98 22.29
C ASN A 382 -19.93 11.33 22.74
N GLY A 383 -18.78 11.80 22.25
CA GLY A 383 -17.47 11.23 22.57
C GLY A 383 -17.13 9.97 21.77
N GLU A 384 -17.89 9.65 20.72
CA GLU A 384 -17.58 8.52 19.84
C GLU A 384 -16.30 8.79 19.03
N PHE A 385 -15.40 7.81 19.01
CA PHE A 385 -14.29 7.81 18.06
C PHE A 385 -14.80 7.49 16.66
N LYS A 386 -14.70 8.45 15.74
CA LYS A 386 -15.06 8.22 14.34
C LYS A 386 -13.98 7.40 13.63
N ASP A 387 -14.39 6.67 12.60
CA ASP A 387 -13.51 5.76 11.85
C ASP A 387 -12.43 6.49 11.05
N LYS A 388 -11.51 5.71 10.46
CA LYS A 388 -10.40 6.28 9.68
C LYS A 388 -10.88 7.08 8.46
N SER A 389 -12.02 6.74 7.87
CA SER A 389 -12.49 7.38 6.64
C SER A 389 -12.97 8.80 6.96
N PHE A 390 -13.70 8.94 8.06
CA PHE A 390 -14.06 10.23 8.62
C PHE A 390 -12.80 11.03 9.03
N ALA A 391 -11.87 10.40 9.75
CA ALA A 391 -10.64 11.06 10.18
C ALA A 391 -9.80 11.57 9.00
N MET A 392 -9.60 10.75 7.96
CA MET A 392 -8.87 11.17 6.77
C MET A 392 -9.57 12.30 6.03
N LYS A 393 -10.92 12.35 6.02
CA LYS A 393 -11.66 13.48 5.45
C LYS A 393 -11.39 14.78 6.22
N VAL A 394 -11.42 14.74 7.55
CA VAL A 394 -11.08 15.91 8.40
C VAL A 394 -9.64 16.37 8.13
N ILE A 395 -8.69 15.44 8.03
CA ILE A 395 -7.29 15.75 7.71
C ILE A 395 -7.17 16.41 6.32
N ASP A 396 -7.90 15.90 5.32
CA ASP A 396 -7.90 16.45 3.97
C ASP A 396 -8.49 17.89 3.94
N GLU A 397 -9.57 18.13 4.68
CA GLU A 397 -10.16 19.47 4.86
C GLU A 397 -9.19 20.42 5.57
N SER A 398 -8.51 19.97 6.61
CA SER A 398 -7.46 20.72 7.31
C SER A 398 -6.25 21.04 6.42
N HIS A 399 -5.85 20.09 5.57
CA HIS A 399 -4.82 20.32 4.57
C HIS A 399 -5.23 21.37 3.54
N TYR A 400 -6.50 21.36 3.13
CA TYR A 400 -7.06 22.37 2.24
C TYR A 400 -7.05 23.77 2.89
N MET A 401 -7.44 23.87 4.17
CA MET A 401 -7.38 25.12 4.95
C MET A 401 -5.94 25.66 5.05
N TRP A 402 -4.97 24.82 5.40
CA TRP A 402 -3.54 25.18 5.37
C TRP A 402 -3.09 25.66 3.98
N GLY A 403 -3.51 24.97 2.92
CA GLY A 403 -3.19 25.34 1.55
C GLY A 403 -3.74 26.72 1.18
N ASN A 404 -4.90 27.10 1.72
CA ASN A 404 -5.49 28.41 1.54
C ASN A 404 -4.79 29.49 2.37
N LEU A 405 -4.45 29.22 3.64
CA LEU A 405 -3.61 30.10 4.47
C LEU A 405 -2.31 30.47 3.73
N ARG A 406 -1.65 29.48 3.12
CA ARG A 406 -0.45 29.70 2.32
C ARG A 406 -0.68 30.56 1.08
N LYS A 407 -1.83 30.45 0.41
CA LYS A 407 -2.14 31.23 -0.79
C LYS A 407 -2.49 32.68 -0.47
N ILE A 408 -3.19 32.93 0.63
CA ILE A 408 -3.57 34.28 1.07
C ILE A 408 -2.30 35.06 1.42
N ASN A 409 -1.50 34.54 2.35
CA ASN A 409 -0.31 35.26 2.84
C ASN A 409 0.74 35.47 1.72
N LYS A 410 0.92 34.50 0.81
CA LYS A 410 1.85 34.64 -0.33
C LYS A 410 1.42 35.68 -1.36
N LYS A 411 0.13 36.04 -1.45
CA LYS A 411 -0.36 37.05 -2.41
C LYS A 411 -0.37 38.46 -1.83
N GLU A 412 -0.38 38.59 -0.51
CA GLU A 412 -0.40 39.90 0.16
C GLU A 412 1.02 40.43 0.41
N GLU A 413 2.01 39.56 0.60
CA GLU A 413 3.41 39.95 0.85
C GLU A 413 4.33 39.95 -0.40
N VAL A 414 3.92 39.29 -1.50
CA VAL A 414 4.64 39.26 -2.80
C VAL A 414 3.94 40.17 -3.78
#